data_AF-A0A966KAX2-F1
#
_entry.id   AF-A0A966KAX2-F1
#
_cell.length_a   1.000
_cell.length_b   1.000
_cell.length_c   1.000
_cell.angle_alpha   90.00
_cell.angle_beta   90.00
_cell.angle_gamma   90.00
#
_symmetry.space_group_name_H-M   'P 1'
#
loop_
_entity.id
_entity.type
_entity.pdbx_description
1 polymer ?
#
loop_
_entity_poly.entity_id
_entity_poly.type
_entity_poly.pdbx_seq_one_letter_code
_entity_poly.pdbx_strand_id
1 'polypeptide(L)'
;MYVCEHYRVEETSEKLYTYEGVDGTQEKVYQSQLDADDDLEDDLVERGYRVVKERKVKRRRVRKYIFSGVPLEDCGYIAGRHIPIVPTYGKRWMVDGVERCMGHVHLAQDAQRLKNMQLSKLAEISALSSVEKPIFTPEQIAGHQLMWAEDNLKDYPYLLTNPITGPDGSTQAVGPVAYTKPPSIPPAMAALLQLTEQDMADILGSTQQADKMVPNISGKAVELIQERIDAQAYIYMSNHAKMLKRVGEVYLSMAKDVYVEEGRKVKIIDEQEQVESAALMKPTVNDETGAIEYENDISGADFDVVVSVGPTSRSKRQSTLRALTGMIQISDDPETRQVLTSMAMMNMEGEGIEPIRDYFRKKLVRIGVIEPTEADKAEMQAMAENQPQDPNAVFLQAAA
;
A
#
# COMPACT_ATOMS: atom_id res chain seq x y z
N MET A 1 8.79 8.72 31.11
CA MET A 1 10.10 9.23 30.65
C MET A 1 10.08 9.19 29.14
N TYR A 2 10.27 10.32 28.45
CA TYR A 2 10.30 10.36 26.99
C TYR A 2 11.75 10.31 26.52
N VAL A 3 12.07 9.34 25.68
CA VAL A 3 13.37 9.18 25.04
C VAL A 3 13.18 9.47 23.56
N CYS A 4 14.07 10.30 23.00
CA CYS A 4 14.02 10.72 21.62
C CYS A 4 15.30 10.25 20.90
N GLU A 5 15.12 9.68 19.71
CA GLU A 5 16.24 9.42 18.81
C GLU A 5 16.40 10.61 17.86
N HIS A 6 17.61 11.15 17.78
CA HIS A 6 17.93 12.25 16.88
C HIS A 6 18.97 11.78 15.87
N TYR A 7 18.64 11.96 14.59
CA TYR A 7 19.51 11.62 13.47
C TYR A 7 20.00 12.91 12.82
N ARG A 8 21.33 13.10 12.80
CA ARG A 8 21.96 14.25 12.16
C ARG A 8 22.71 13.81 10.91
N VAL A 9 22.45 14.47 9.79
CA VAL A 9 23.21 14.28 8.55
C VAL A 9 24.41 15.22 8.57
N GLU A 10 25.61 14.68 8.40
CA GLU A 10 26.86 15.42 8.34
C GLU A 10 27.56 15.14 7.00
N GLU A 11 28.12 16.19 6.39
CA GLU A 11 29.02 16.04 5.24
C GLU A 11 30.45 16.00 5.74
N THR A 12 31.02 14.80 5.79
CA THR A 12 32.40 14.58 6.21
C THR A 12 33.30 14.45 4.98
N SER A 13 34.43 15.15 4.97
CA SER A 13 35.45 14.97 3.95
C SER A 13 36.37 13.85 4.37
N GLU A 14 36.46 12.82 3.55
CA GLU A 14 37.20 11.60 3.85
C GLU A 14 38.22 11.32 2.74
N LYS A 15 39.36 10.73 3.09
CA LYS A 15 40.36 10.30 2.10
C LYS A 15 39.95 8.94 1.54
N LEU A 16 40.05 8.80 0.22
CA LEU A 16 39.91 7.55 -0.50
C LEU A 16 41.29 7.15 -1.04
N TYR A 17 41.74 5.97 -0.66
CA TYR A 17 42.94 5.34 -1.18
C TYR A 17 42.54 4.34 -2.28
N THR A 18 43.26 4.38 -3.39
CA THR A 18 43.16 3.36 -4.44
C THR A 18 44.43 2.52 -4.39
N TYR A 19 44.27 1.29 -3.96
CA TYR A 19 45.28 0.25 -3.89
C TYR A 19 45.29 -0.51 -5.22
N GLU A 20 46.47 -0.81 -5.75
CA GLU A 20 46.67 -1.61 -6.97
C GLU A 20 47.50 -2.85 -6.61
N GLY A 21 46.96 -4.03 -6.91
CA GLY A 21 47.62 -5.32 -6.71
C GLY A 21 48.60 -5.65 -7.83
N VAL A 22 49.42 -6.67 -7.61
CA VAL A 22 50.41 -7.15 -8.61
C VAL A 22 49.73 -7.61 -9.90
N ASP A 23 48.50 -8.12 -9.79
CA ASP A 23 47.67 -8.59 -10.92
C ASP A 23 46.94 -7.45 -11.65
N GLY A 24 47.15 -6.18 -11.24
CA GLY A 24 46.47 -5.01 -11.81
C GLY A 24 45.05 -4.78 -11.28
N THR A 25 44.59 -5.59 -10.32
CA THR A 25 43.33 -5.39 -9.61
C THR A 25 43.38 -4.09 -8.79
N GLN A 26 42.33 -3.28 -8.88
CA GLN A 26 42.23 -2.02 -8.14
C GLN A 26 41.18 -2.12 -7.03
N GLU A 27 41.59 -1.89 -5.80
CA GLU A 27 40.72 -1.84 -4.64
C GLU A 27 40.64 -0.42 -4.08
N LYS A 28 39.42 0.02 -3.73
CA LYS A 28 39.16 1.38 -3.25
C LYS A 28 38.77 1.32 -1.79
N VAL A 29 39.66 1.77 -0.91
CA VAL A 29 39.47 1.73 0.54
C VAL A 29 39.32 3.14 1.08
N TYR A 30 38.33 3.32 1.95
CA TYR A 30 38.10 4.59 2.63
C TYR A 30 38.91 4.67 3.93
N GLN A 31 39.35 5.87 4.31
CA GLN A 31 40.05 6.09 5.59
C GLN A 31 39.28 5.51 6.80
N SER A 32 37.95 5.63 6.84
CA SER A 32 37.14 5.11 7.95
C SER A 32 37.06 3.60 8.01
N GLN A 33 37.41 2.89 6.93
CA GLN A 33 37.56 1.43 6.97
C GLN A 33 38.92 1.07 7.58
N LEU A 34 39.98 1.79 7.21
CA LEU A 34 41.30 1.64 7.83
C LEU A 34 41.27 2.01 9.32
N ASP A 35 40.53 3.05 9.70
CA ASP A 35 40.39 3.44 11.12
C ASP A 35 39.50 2.47 11.94
N ALA A 36 38.71 1.62 11.27
CA ALA A 36 37.83 0.66 11.94
C ALA A 36 38.46 -0.72 12.09
N ASP A 37 39.40 -1.05 11.21
CA ASP A 37 40.14 -2.30 11.18
C ASP A 37 41.63 -2.00 11.02
N ASP A 38 42.35 -1.96 12.15
CA ASP A 38 43.76 -1.58 12.21
C ASP A 38 44.66 -2.55 11.40
N ASP A 39 44.22 -3.79 11.20
CA ASP A 39 44.97 -4.84 10.49
C ASP A 39 44.78 -4.77 8.95
N LEU A 40 43.78 -4.02 8.47
CA LEU A 40 43.43 -3.97 7.05
C LEU A 40 44.53 -3.36 6.18
N GLU A 41 45.25 -2.35 6.68
CA GLU A 41 46.37 -1.75 5.94
C GLU A 41 47.51 -2.75 5.77
N ASP A 42 47.86 -3.46 6.85
CA ASP A 42 48.92 -4.46 6.86
C ASP A 42 48.57 -5.65 5.96
N ASP A 43 47.33 -6.14 6.01
CA ASP A 43 46.81 -7.21 5.15
C ASP A 43 46.92 -6.86 3.65
N LEU A 44 46.59 -5.63 3.28
CA LEU A 44 46.67 -5.16 1.90
C LEU A 44 48.13 -5.10 1.43
N VAL A 45 49.03 -4.62 2.29
CA VAL A 45 50.47 -4.57 2.00
C VAL A 45 51.05 -5.98 1.90
N GLU A 46 50.66 -6.91 2.77
CA GLU A 46 51.09 -8.31 2.74
C GLU A 46 50.63 -9.02 1.45
N ARG A 47 49.42 -8.70 0.97
CA ARG A 47 48.91 -9.17 -0.33
C ARG A 47 49.60 -8.52 -1.54
N GLY A 48 50.53 -7.58 -1.31
CA GLY A 48 51.30 -6.92 -2.36
C GLY A 48 50.58 -5.75 -3.03
N TYR A 49 49.53 -5.21 -2.40
CA TYR A 49 48.86 -4.02 -2.90
C TYR A 49 49.64 -2.75 -2.54
N ARG A 50 49.74 -1.81 -3.49
CA ARG A 50 50.38 -0.50 -3.29
C ARG A 50 49.41 0.64 -3.51
N VAL A 51 49.56 1.73 -2.76
CA VAL A 51 48.74 2.94 -2.96
C VAL A 51 49.19 3.66 -4.23
N VAL A 52 48.29 3.75 -5.22
CA VAL A 52 48.54 4.46 -6.48
C VAL A 52 47.97 5.87 -6.45
N LYS A 53 46.83 6.06 -5.76
CA LYS A 53 46.10 7.33 -5.79
C LYS A 53 45.44 7.61 -4.45
N GLU A 54 45.65 8.83 -3.96
CA GLU A 54 44.91 9.41 -2.85
C GLU A 54 44.02 10.54 -3.38
N ARG A 55 42.75 10.56 -2.98
CA ARG A 55 41.87 11.71 -3.22
C ARG A 55 40.96 11.97 -2.04
N LYS A 56 40.63 13.23 -1.79
CA LYS A 56 39.59 13.61 -0.82
C LYS A 56 38.22 13.58 -1.47
N VAL A 57 37.27 12.88 -0.86
CA VAL A 57 35.89 12.75 -1.31
C VAL A 57 34.97 13.21 -0.19
N LYS A 58 33.94 14.01 -0.53
CA LYS A 58 32.88 14.36 0.43
C LYS A 58 31.86 13.24 0.49
N ARG A 59 31.60 12.71 1.68
CA ARG A 59 30.58 11.66 1.92
C ARG A 59 29.57 12.17 2.92
N ARG A 60 28.29 11.85 2.68
CA ARG A 60 27.22 12.06 3.65
C ARG A 60 27.19 10.89 4.61
N ARG A 61 27.29 11.16 5.91
CA ARG A 61 27.14 10.18 6.99
C ARG A 61 26.02 10.62 7.93
N VAL A 62 25.41 9.66 8.60
CA VAL A 62 24.34 9.93 9.58
C VAL A 62 24.82 9.51 10.96
N ARG A 63 24.73 10.41 11.93
CA ARG A 63 25.08 10.16 13.33
C ARG A 63 23.81 10.07 14.16
N LYS A 64 23.72 9.06 15.02
CA LYS A 64 22.57 8.82 15.90
C LYS A 64 22.89 9.26 17.32
N TYR A 65 21.97 10.02 17.90
CA TYR A 65 22.04 10.47 19.29
C TYR A 65 20.76 10.07 20.02
N ILE A 66 20.89 9.77 21.32
CA ILE A 66 19.76 9.51 22.20
C ILE A 66 19.62 10.69 23.17
N PHE A 67 18.41 11.26 23.23
CA PHE A 67 18.08 12.43 24.02
C PHE A 67 16.95 12.16 25.01
N SER A 68 17.02 12.78 26.18
CA SER A 68 15.88 12.94 27.10
C SER A 68 15.96 14.32 27.75
N GLY A 69 15.66 15.37 26.98
CA GLY A 69 15.86 16.78 27.36
C GLY A 69 17.33 17.26 27.33
N VAL A 70 18.26 16.38 27.70
CA VAL A 70 19.72 16.51 27.52
C VAL A 70 20.25 15.35 26.68
N PRO A 71 21.40 15.48 25.98
CA PRO A 71 22.03 14.36 25.29
C PRO A 71 22.44 13.30 26.32
N LEU A 72 21.88 12.09 26.18
CA LEU A 72 22.24 10.95 27.03
C LEU A 72 23.46 10.23 26.47
N GLU A 73 23.41 9.90 25.18
CA GLU A 73 24.38 9.01 24.53
C GLU A 73 24.54 9.36 23.06
N ASP A 74 25.78 9.26 22.59
CA ASP A 74 26.16 9.35 21.18
C ASP A 74 26.44 7.94 20.66
N CYS A 75 25.55 7.42 19.82
CA CYS A 75 25.62 6.07 19.29
C CYS A 75 26.56 5.98 18.07
N GLY A 76 27.25 7.07 17.70
CA GLY A 76 28.15 7.10 16.56
C GLY A 76 27.43 7.10 15.20
N TYR A 77 28.19 6.75 14.17
CA TYR A 77 27.71 6.74 12.79
C TYR A 77 26.95 5.45 12.50
N ILE A 78 25.72 5.60 12.00
CA ILE A 78 24.93 4.45 11.52
C ILE A 78 25.42 4.01 10.14
N ALA A 79 25.12 2.75 9.80
CA ALA A 79 25.31 2.25 8.44
C ALA A 79 24.47 3.07 7.45
N GLY A 80 25.00 3.27 6.24
CA GLY A 80 24.36 3.99 5.16
C GLY A 80 24.47 5.52 5.24
N ARG A 81 23.99 6.18 4.20
CA ARG A 81 24.11 7.63 3.95
C ARG A 81 22.83 8.40 4.24
N HIS A 82 21.75 7.70 4.60
CA HIS A 82 20.40 8.24 4.72
C HIS A 82 19.80 7.94 6.10
N ILE A 83 18.88 8.80 6.55
CA ILE A 83 18.15 8.60 7.81
C ILE A 83 17.20 7.39 7.64
N PRO A 84 17.22 6.39 8.54
CA PRO A 84 16.44 5.16 8.41
C PRO A 84 14.97 5.27 8.80
N ILE A 85 14.47 6.50 8.91
CA ILE A 85 13.08 6.79 9.25
C ILE A 85 12.47 7.49 8.04
N VAL A 86 11.55 6.80 7.37
CA VAL A 86 10.86 7.31 6.19
C VAL A 86 9.38 7.53 6.53
N PRO A 87 8.94 8.78 6.71
CA PRO A 87 7.53 9.07 6.95
C PRO A 87 6.71 8.84 5.68
N THR A 88 5.52 8.25 5.83
CA THR A 88 4.51 8.18 4.77
C THR A 88 3.45 9.24 5.02
N TYR A 89 3.12 10.00 3.98
CA TYR A 89 2.10 11.05 4.06
C TYR A 89 0.90 10.68 3.19
N GLY A 90 -0.30 10.95 3.70
CA GLY A 90 -1.54 10.78 2.95
C GLY A 90 -1.68 11.86 1.88
N LYS A 91 -2.28 13.01 2.24
CA LYS A 91 -2.19 14.23 1.45
C LYS A 91 -1.16 15.16 2.09
N ARG A 92 -0.26 15.73 1.28
CA ARG A 92 0.80 16.65 1.71
C ARG A 92 0.80 17.85 0.78
N TRP A 93 0.81 19.05 1.35
CA TRP A 93 0.98 20.30 0.60
C TRP A 93 1.68 21.34 1.48
N MET A 94 2.21 22.39 0.85
CA MET A 94 2.90 23.47 1.53
C MET A 94 2.07 24.75 1.37
N VAL A 95 1.73 25.38 2.50
CA VAL A 95 1.04 26.69 2.55
C VAL A 95 1.94 27.64 3.33
N ASP A 96 2.31 28.77 2.74
CA ASP A 96 3.15 29.79 3.38
C ASP A 96 4.47 29.24 3.96
N GLY A 97 5.08 28.27 3.28
CA GLY A 97 6.31 27.61 3.74
C GLY A 97 6.13 26.61 4.88
N VAL A 98 4.90 26.44 5.38
CA VAL A 98 4.55 25.43 6.39
C VAL A 98 4.01 24.19 5.72
N GLU A 99 4.61 23.05 6.03
CA GLU A 99 4.12 21.75 5.60
C GLU A 99 2.83 21.39 6.33
N ARG A 100 1.78 21.07 5.57
CA ARG A 100 0.55 20.51 6.11
C ARG A 100 0.33 19.13 5.52
N CYS A 101 0.05 18.18 6.40
CA CYS A 101 -0.32 16.82 6.03
C CYS A 101 -1.68 16.47 6.63
N MET A 102 -2.46 15.69 5.90
CA MET A 102 -3.82 15.36 6.28
C MET A 102 -4.21 13.97 5.77
N GLY A 103 -4.94 13.22 6.59
CA GLY A 103 -5.56 11.94 6.20
C GLY A 103 -6.95 12.15 5.58
N HIS A 104 -7.49 11.11 4.95
CA HIS A 104 -8.79 11.17 4.26
C HIS A 104 -9.95 11.65 5.15
N VAL A 105 -9.97 11.19 6.40
CA VAL A 105 -11.09 11.38 7.35
C VAL A 105 -11.13 12.78 7.96
N HIS A 106 -10.07 13.58 7.86
CA HIS A 106 -9.98 14.82 8.63
C HIS A 106 -11.07 15.84 8.26
N LEU A 107 -11.51 15.92 7.00
CA LEU A 107 -12.64 16.80 6.61
C LEU A 107 -13.99 16.31 7.16
N ALA A 108 -14.13 15.00 7.40
CA ALA A 108 -15.38 14.42 7.87
C ALA A 108 -15.56 14.56 9.40
N GLN A 109 -14.52 14.96 10.15
CA GLN A 109 -14.57 15.04 11.61
C GLN A 109 -15.64 16.02 12.11
N ASP A 110 -15.80 17.16 11.44
CA ASP A 110 -16.77 18.18 11.88
C ASP A 110 -18.22 17.76 11.59
N ALA A 111 -18.48 17.15 10.43
CA ALA A 111 -19.78 16.57 10.11
C ALA A 111 -20.15 15.45 11.10
N GLN A 112 -19.17 14.59 11.45
CA GLN A 112 -19.38 13.54 12.44
C GLN A 112 -19.68 14.10 13.84
N ARG A 113 -18.98 15.17 14.27
CA ARG A 113 -19.28 15.85 15.55
C ARG A 113 -20.69 16.43 15.57
N LEU A 114 -21.12 17.04 14.48
CA LEU A 114 -22.47 17.58 14.34
C LEU A 114 -23.52 16.48 14.43
N LYS A 115 -23.31 15.35 13.73
CA LYS A 115 -24.20 14.18 13.82
C LYS A 115 -24.28 13.63 15.24
N ASN A 116 -23.13 13.49 15.93
CA ASN A 116 -23.10 13.01 17.31
C ASN A 116 -23.90 13.91 18.27
N MET A 117 -23.78 15.23 18.10
CA MET A 117 -24.55 16.21 18.87
C MET A 117 -26.06 16.10 18.59
N GLN A 118 -26.45 15.98 17.32
CA GLN A 118 -27.85 15.81 16.93
C GLN A 118 -28.43 14.51 17.49
N LEU A 119 -27.71 13.39 17.41
CA LEU A 119 -28.14 12.13 17.99
C LEU A 119 -28.31 12.21 19.51
N SER A 120 -27.41 12.93 20.20
CA SER A 120 -27.53 13.17 21.64
C SER A 120 -28.77 13.99 21.98
N LYS A 121 -29.10 15.00 21.17
CA LYS A 121 -30.32 15.80 21.34
C LYS A 121 -31.60 14.99 21.05
N LEU A 122 -31.58 14.07 20.08
CA LEU A 122 -32.70 13.15 19.86
C LEU A 122 -32.89 12.21 21.04
N ALA A 123 -31.79 11.68 21.60
CA ALA A 123 -31.85 10.83 22.78
C ALA A 123 -32.44 11.60 23.99
N GLU A 124 -32.08 12.87 24.18
CA GLU A 124 -32.67 13.73 25.21
C GLU A 124 -34.17 13.92 25.01
N ILE A 125 -34.62 14.26 23.80
CA ILE A 125 -36.05 14.40 23.46
C ILE A 125 -36.81 13.09 23.73
N SER A 126 -36.23 11.95 23.31
CA SER A 126 -36.83 10.64 23.52
C SER A 126 -36.91 10.26 25.01
N ALA A 127 -35.90 10.61 25.81
CA ALA A 127 -35.88 10.34 27.24
C ALA A 127 -36.87 11.24 28.02
N LEU A 128 -37.08 12.47 27.54
CA LEU A 128 -38.01 13.43 28.14
C LEU A 128 -39.48 13.18 27.73
N SER A 129 -39.74 12.26 26.81
CA SER A 129 -41.09 11.96 26.32
C SER A 129 -41.94 11.31 27.42
N SER A 130 -42.59 12.13 28.24
CA SER A 130 -43.63 11.69 29.16
C SER A 130 -44.91 11.34 28.39
N VAL A 131 -45.62 10.31 28.86
CA VAL A 131 -47.01 10.02 28.46
C VAL A 131 -47.83 11.31 28.51
N GLU A 132 -48.65 11.56 27.48
CA GLU A 132 -49.51 12.74 27.43
C GLU A 132 -50.40 12.79 28.67
N LYS A 133 -50.30 13.87 29.46
CA LYS A 133 -51.12 14.07 30.64
C LYS A 133 -52.25 15.05 30.33
N PRO A 134 -53.52 14.69 30.60
CA PRO A 134 -54.62 15.64 30.52
C PRO A 134 -54.47 16.71 31.60
N ILE A 135 -54.79 17.95 31.24
CA ILE A 135 -54.78 19.12 32.11
C ILE A 135 -56.23 19.41 32.50
N PHE A 136 -56.52 19.28 33.78
CA PHE A 136 -57.84 19.56 34.36
C PHE A 136 -57.78 20.76 35.31
N THR A 137 -58.92 21.39 35.55
CA THR A 137 -59.07 22.31 36.68
C THR A 137 -59.15 21.52 38.00
N PRO A 138 -58.77 22.11 39.15
CA PRO A 138 -58.86 21.42 40.45
C PRO A 138 -60.27 20.90 40.79
N GLU A 139 -61.32 21.62 40.37
CA GLU A 139 -62.72 21.25 40.60
C GLU A 139 -63.12 19.97 39.84
N GLN A 140 -62.63 19.83 38.59
CA GLN A 140 -62.93 18.68 37.74
C GLN A 140 -62.36 17.35 38.27
N ILE A 141 -61.26 17.38 39.04
CA ILE A 141 -60.56 16.18 39.50
C ILE A 141 -60.80 15.84 40.98
N ALA A 142 -61.52 16.69 41.71
CA ALA A 142 -61.80 16.51 43.12
C ALA A 142 -62.51 15.16 43.39
N GLY A 143 -61.91 14.31 44.22
CA GLY A 143 -62.45 12.98 44.56
C GLY A 143 -62.07 11.86 43.58
N HIS A 144 -61.48 12.20 42.43
CA HIS A 144 -61.03 11.24 41.42
C HIS A 144 -59.50 11.25 41.20
N GLN A 145 -58.73 11.96 42.05
CA GLN A 145 -57.28 12.14 41.86
C GLN A 145 -56.50 10.82 41.84
N LEU A 146 -56.80 9.89 42.75
CA LEU A 146 -56.10 8.61 42.83
C LEU A 146 -56.31 7.76 41.58
N MET A 147 -57.52 7.79 41.01
CA MET A 147 -57.85 7.06 39.80
C MET A 147 -57.03 7.56 38.60
N TRP A 148 -56.92 8.89 38.44
CA TRP A 148 -56.08 9.49 37.40
C TRP A 148 -54.57 9.34 37.66
N ALA A 149 -54.14 9.24 38.92
CA ALA A 149 -52.73 9.09 39.28
C ALA A 149 -52.20 7.67 39.06
N GLU A 150 -53.05 6.65 39.27
CA GLU A 150 -52.68 5.24 39.17
C GLU A 150 -53.11 4.59 37.84
N ASP A 151 -53.73 5.35 36.94
CA ASP A 151 -54.28 4.86 35.67
C ASP A 151 -53.22 4.13 34.82
N ASN A 152 -52.01 4.66 34.77
CA ASN A 152 -50.88 4.05 34.05
C ASN A 152 -50.40 2.70 34.64
N LEU A 153 -50.82 2.35 35.85
CA LEU A 153 -50.41 1.12 36.55
C LEU A 153 -51.56 0.10 36.64
N LYS A 154 -52.77 0.57 36.91
CA LYS A 154 -53.95 -0.27 37.15
C LYS A 154 -54.87 -0.41 35.94
N ASP A 155 -54.72 0.45 34.92
CA ASP A 155 -55.50 0.45 33.68
C ASP A 155 -57.01 0.40 33.95
N TYR A 156 -57.55 1.49 34.51
CA TYR A 156 -58.95 1.50 34.93
C TYR A 156 -59.89 1.41 33.71
N PRO A 157 -60.99 0.62 33.76
CA PRO A 157 -61.90 0.49 32.62
C PRO A 157 -62.60 1.79 32.18
N TYR A 158 -62.67 2.79 33.05
CA TYR A 158 -63.22 4.11 32.77
C TYR A 158 -62.63 5.16 33.71
N LEU A 159 -62.62 6.42 33.26
CA LEU A 159 -62.18 7.57 34.04
C LEU A 159 -63.33 8.58 34.19
N LEU A 160 -63.39 9.22 35.35
CA LEU A 160 -64.46 10.12 35.76
C LEU A 160 -63.89 11.53 35.99
N THR A 161 -64.69 12.52 35.67
CA THR A 161 -64.42 13.94 35.91
C THR A 161 -65.70 14.61 36.39
N ASN A 162 -65.56 15.59 37.27
CA ASN A 162 -66.69 16.40 37.71
C ASN A 162 -66.99 17.49 36.67
N PRO A 163 -68.26 17.91 36.51
CA PRO A 163 -68.61 19.05 35.68
C PRO A 163 -68.11 20.36 36.30
N ILE A 164 -67.80 21.36 35.46
CA ILE A 164 -67.45 22.71 35.90
C ILE A 164 -68.74 23.46 36.23
N THR A 165 -68.77 24.14 37.38
CA THR A 165 -69.91 24.96 37.80
C THR A 165 -69.64 26.42 37.47
N GLY A 166 -70.45 27.01 36.59
CA GLY A 166 -70.34 28.43 36.25
C GLY A 166 -70.82 29.34 37.41
N PRO A 167 -70.48 30.64 37.38
CA PRO A 167 -70.96 31.63 38.37
C PRO A 167 -72.49 31.68 38.53
N ASP A 168 -73.23 31.26 37.50
CA ASP A 168 -74.69 31.21 37.46
C ASP A 168 -75.28 29.88 37.98
N GLY A 169 -74.45 28.99 38.54
CA GLY A 169 -74.87 27.67 39.03
C GLY A 169 -75.18 26.63 37.94
N SER A 170 -74.92 26.96 36.67
CA SER A 170 -75.04 26.00 35.57
C SER A 170 -73.83 25.06 35.54
N THR A 171 -74.09 23.75 35.44
CA THR A 171 -73.05 22.73 35.33
C THR A 171 -72.82 22.37 33.86
N GLN A 172 -71.58 22.49 33.38
CA GLN A 172 -71.20 21.99 32.06
C GLN A 172 -70.19 20.85 32.19
N ALA A 173 -70.50 19.72 31.55
CA ALA A 173 -69.55 18.63 31.38
C ALA A 173 -68.54 19.05 30.29
N VAL A 174 -67.36 19.46 30.74
CA VAL A 174 -66.25 19.85 29.87
C VAL A 174 -65.16 18.80 30.01
N GLY A 175 -64.63 18.33 28.87
CA GLY A 175 -63.48 17.44 28.85
C GLY A 175 -62.19 18.10 29.39
N PRO A 176 -61.04 17.44 29.24
CA PRO A 176 -59.75 18.03 29.61
C PRO A 176 -59.53 19.38 28.91
N VAL A 177 -58.99 20.35 29.64
CA VAL A 177 -58.75 21.72 29.14
C VAL A 177 -57.67 21.71 28.05
N ALA A 178 -56.66 20.88 28.22
CA ALA A 178 -55.59 20.64 27.25
C ALA A 178 -54.88 19.33 27.60
N TYR A 179 -53.93 18.92 26.78
CA TYR A 179 -52.98 17.84 27.10
C TYR A 179 -51.57 18.39 27.08
N THR A 180 -50.69 17.87 27.94
CA THR A 180 -49.25 18.10 27.77
C THR A 180 -48.81 17.41 26.49
N LYS A 181 -48.26 18.17 25.55
CA LYS A 181 -47.74 17.59 24.30
C LYS A 181 -46.36 17.00 24.58
N PRO A 182 -46.06 15.77 24.12
CA PRO A 182 -44.72 15.24 24.21
C PRO A 182 -43.83 16.11 23.31
N PRO A 183 -42.54 16.27 23.67
CA PRO A 183 -41.62 16.99 22.80
C PRO A 183 -41.54 16.23 21.47
N SER A 184 -42.03 16.84 20.39
CA SER A 184 -41.91 16.27 19.06
C SER A 184 -40.51 16.53 18.51
N ILE A 185 -39.99 15.57 17.75
CA ILE A 185 -38.74 15.76 17.01
C ILE A 185 -38.99 16.88 15.99
N PRO A 186 -38.26 18.02 16.06
CA PRO A 186 -38.46 19.09 15.11
C PRO A 186 -38.15 18.59 13.67
N PRO A 187 -39.03 18.84 12.67
CA PRO A 187 -38.78 18.40 11.30
C PRO A 187 -37.45 18.90 10.72
N ALA A 188 -37.01 20.10 11.13
CA ALA A 188 -35.72 20.65 10.76
C ALA A 188 -34.54 19.78 11.25
N MET A 189 -34.66 19.16 12.43
CA MET A 189 -33.63 18.28 12.97
C MET A 189 -33.52 16.97 12.19
N ALA A 190 -34.65 16.40 11.79
CA ALA A 190 -34.69 15.20 10.95
C ALA A 190 -34.09 15.48 9.56
N ALA A 191 -34.42 16.63 8.96
CA ALA A 191 -33.85 17.06 7.69
C ALA A 191 -32.33 17.30 7.78
N LEU A 192 -31.86 17.92 8.87
CA LEU A 192 -30.44 18.14 9.11
C LEU A 192 -29.66 16.84 9.31
N LEU A 193 -30.22 15.85 10.01
CA LEU A 193 -29.58 14.54 10.14
C LEU A 193 -29.37 13.88 8.78
N GLN A 194 -30.38 13.90 7.92
CA GLN A 194 -30.27 13.35 6.57
C GLN A 194 -29.25 14.11 5.72
N LEU A 195 -29.20 15.44 5.83
CA LEU A 195 -28.20 16.26 5.14
C LEU A 195 -26.77 15.95 5.62
N THR A 196 -26.56 15.82 6.94
CA THR A 196 -25.23 15.48 7.47
C THR A 196 -24.74 14.11 7.03
N GLU A 197 -25.65 13.14 6.83
CA GLU A 197 -25.28 11.84 6.26
C GLU A 197 -24.85 11.94 4.80
N GLN A 198 -25.53 12.79 4.02
CA GLN A 198 -25.14 13.07 2.64
C GLN A 198 -23.80 13.80 2.56
N ASP A 199 -23.60 14.85 3.36
CA ASP A 199 -22.35 15.61 3.39
C ASP A 199 -21.16 14.69 3.77
N MET A 200 -21.35 13.78 4.74
CA MET A 200 -20.33 12.79 5.08
C MET A 200 -20.05 11.83 3.94
N ALA A 201 -21.08 11.35 3.23
CA ALA A 201 -20.90 10.47 2.08
C ALA A 201 -20.15 11.16 0.94
N ASP A 202 -20.46 12.43 0.69
CA ASP A 202 -19.81 13.24 -0.34
C ASP A 202 -18.34 13.54 0.00
N ILE A 203 -18.03 13.86 1.27
CA ILE A 203 -16.65 14.09 1.73
C ILE A 203 -15.82 12.81 1.68
N LEU A 204 -16.38 11.69 2.12
CA LEU A 204 -15.67 10.41 2.18
C LEU A 204 -15.54 9.74 0.82
N GLY A 205 -16.28 10.22 -0.19
CA GLY A 205 -16.38 9.61 -1.50
C GLY A 205 -17.53 8.59 -1.50
N SER A 206 -18.64 8.96 -2.14
CA SER A 206 -19.86 8.16 -2.24
C SER A 206 -19.63 6.84 -3.00
N THR A 207 -19.17 5.80 -2.31
CA THR A 207 -19.01 4.44 -2.87
C THR A 207 -20.35 3.80 -3.24
N GLN A 208 -21.46 4.24 -2.65
CA GLN A 208 -22.79 3.67 -2.93
C GLN A 208 -23.33 3.98 -4.33
N GLN A 209 -22.85 5.03 -5.00
CA GLN A 209 -23.24 5.27 -6.41
C GLN A 209 -22.49 4.34 -7.38
N ALA A 210 -21.33 3.81 -6.98
CA ALA A 210 -20.59 2.83 -7.76
C ALA A 210 -21.20 1.43 -7.69
N ASP A 211 -21.77 1.08 -6.53
CA ASP A 211 -22.41 -0.21 -6.30
C ASP A 211 -23.81 -0.31 -6.92
N LYS A 212 -24.39 0.84 -7.31
CA LYS A 212 -25.56 0.90 -8.19
C LYS A 212 -25.12 0.63 -9.63
N MET A 213 -24.76 -0.63 -9.90
CA MET A 213 -24.68 -1.16 -11.26
C MET A 213 -26.02 -0.94 -11.94
N VAL A 214 -26.10 0.05 -12.83
CA VAL A 214 -27.28 0.22 -13.68
C VAL A 214 -27.26 -0.94 -14.68
N PRO A 215 -28.24 -1.87 -14.65
CA PRO A 215 -28.32 -2.91 -15.66
C PRO A 215 -28.53 -2.23 -17.01
N ASN A 216 -27.58 -2.42 -17.95
CA ASN A 216 -27.47 -1.88 -19.33
C ASN A 216 -26.24 -0.99 -19.62
N ILE A 217 -25.30 -0.81 -18.69
CA ILE A 217 -24.02 -0.16 -19.00
C ILE A 217 -23.02 -1.19 -19.58
N SER A 218 -22.38 -0.85 -20.70
CA SER A 218 -21.32 -1.67 -21.32
C SER A 218 -20.21 -1.96 -20.29
N GLY A 219 -19.67 -3.18 -20.27
CA GLY A 219 -18.61 -3.57 -19.33
C GLY A 219 -17.39 -2.62 -19.35
N LYS A 220 -17.12 -1.99 -20.51
CA LYS A 220 -16.08 -0.96 -20.66
C LYS A 220 -16.41 0.34 -19.90
N ALA A 221 -17.68 0.73 -19.84
CA ALA A 221 -18.11 1.90 -19.08
C ALA A 221 -18.14 1.62 -17.57
N VAL A 222 -18.39 0.38 -17.15
CA VAL A 222 -18.21 -0.05 -15.75
C VAL A 222 -16.73 0.04 -15.34
N GLU A 223 -15.82 -0.40 -16.22
CA GLU A 223 -14.38 -0.31 -16.00
C GLU A 223 -13.91 1.15 -15.86
N LEU A 224 -14.37 2.06 -16.72
CA LEU A 224 -14.07 3.51 -16.59
C LEU A 224 -14.58 4.12 -15.28
N ILE A 225 -15.72 3.65 -14.76
CA ILE A 225 -16.24 4.09 -13.46
C ILE A 225 -15.34 3.57 -12.33
N GLN A 226 -14.89 2.31 -12.41
CA GLN A 226 -13.93 1.75 -11.46
C GLN A 226 -12.58 2.47 -11.51
N GLU A 227 -12.04 2.77 -12.68
CA GLU A 227 -10.80 3.56 -12.83
C GLU A 227 -10.92 4.94 -12.16
N ARG A 228 -12.08 5.60 -12.27
CA ARG A 228 -12.33 6.89 -11.61
C ARG A 228 -12.36 6.79 -10.08
N ILE A 229 -12.85 5.66 -9.54
CA ILE A 229 -12.88 5.40 -8.10
C ILE A 229 -11.45 5.11 -7.61
N ASP A 230 -10.72 4.27 -8.35
CA ASP A 230 -9.32 3.98 -8.06
C ASP A 230 -8.46 5.24 -8.07
N ALA A 231 -8.76 6.21 -8.95
CA ALA A 231 -8.09 7.51 -8.97
C ALA A 231 -8.24 8.31 -7.66
N GLN A 232 -9.33 8.12 -6.89
CA GLN A 232 -9.48 8.78 -5.59
C GLN A 232 -8.53 8.20 -4.54
N ALA A 233 -8.33 6.88 -4.55
CA ALA A 233 -7.37 6.18 -3.69
C ALA A 233 -5.92 6.31 -4.19
N TYR A 234 -5.74 6.60 -5.47
CA TYR A 234 -4.44 6.65 -6.15
C TYR A 234 -3.45 7.62 -5.49
N ILE A 235 -3.92 8.75 -4.94
CA ILE A 235 -3.04 9.72 -4.27
C ILE A 235 -2.30 9.05 -3.10
N TYR A 236 -3.01 8.25 -2.30
CA TYR A 236 -2.42 7.55 -1.15
C TYR A 236 -1.48 6.44 -1.60
N MET A 237 -1.86 5.69 -2.65
CA MET A 237 -1.04 4.61 -3.19
C MET A 237 0.24 5.14 -3.85
N SER A 238 0.15 6.24 -4.61
CA SER A 238 1.29 6.92 -5.23
C SER A 238 2.25 7.48 -4.18
N ASN A 239 1.73 8.10 -3.12
CA ASN A 239 2.57 8.62 -2.03
C ASN A 239 3.23 7.48 -1.23
N HIS A 240 2.53 6.37 -1.03
CA HIS A 240 3.12 5.16 -0.44
C HIS A 240 4.24 4.59 -1.32
N ALA A 241 4.08 4.60 -2.64
CA ALA A 241 5.12 4.16 -3.57
C ALA A 241 6.37 5.03 -3.54
N LYS A 242 6.22 6.35 -3.40
CA LYS A 242 7.34 7.27 -3.17
C LYS A 242 8.06 6.95 -1.85
N MET A 243 7.30 6.61 -0.81
CA MET A 243 7.87 6.15 0.46
C MET A 243 8.64 4.84 0.27
N LEU A 244 8.08 3.84 -0.43
CA LEU A 244 8.76 2.58 -0.73
C LEU A 244 10.04 2.79 -1.54
N LYS A 245 10.02 3.70 -2.51
CA LYS A 245 11.23 4.07 -3.26
C LYS A 245 12.31 4.56 -2.31
N ARG A 246 11.94 5.47 -1.41
CA ARG A 246 12.87 6.00 -0.41
C ARG A 246 13.37 4.92 0.55
N VAL A 247 12.51 3.99 0.98
CA VAL A 247 12.92 2.83 1.78
C VAL A 247 13.93 1.97 1.03
N GLY A 248 13.72 1.72 -0.27
CA GLY A 248 14.68 1.01 -1.11
C GLY A 248 16.04 1.72 -1.19
N GLU A 249 16.07 3.05 -1.35
CA GLU A 249 17.31 3.83 -1.36
C GLU A 249 18.06 3.77 -0.02
N VAL A 250 17.33 3.80 1.10
CA VAL A 250 17.93 3.64 2.43
C VAL A 250 18.48 2.21 2.59
N TYR A 251 17.68 1.20 2.23
CA TYR A 251 18.06 -0.19 2.34
C TYR A 251 19.32 -0.50 1.52
N LEU A 252 19.38 -0.10 0.24
CA LEU A 252 20.55 -0.29 -0.61
C LEU A 252 21.77 0.40 -0.02
N SER A 253 21.62 1.62 0.51
CA SER A 253 22.72 2.32 1.14
C SER A 253 23.25 1.62 2.39
N MET A 254 22.40 0.98 3.18
CA MET A 254 22.80 0.22 4.37
C MET A 254 23.37 -1.15 3.99
N ALA A 255 22.76 -1.82 3.01
CA ALA A 255 23.22 -3.11 2.50
C ALA A 255 24.66 -3.03 1.99
N LYS A 256 25.04 -1.92 1.32
CA LYS A 256 26.43 -1.66 0.91
C LYS A 256 27.44 -1.69 2.05
N ASP A 257 27.07 -1.20 3.23
CA ASP A 257 27.99 -1.12 4.37
C ASP A 257 27.93 -2.38 5.26
N VAL A 258 26.83 -3.17 5.19
CA VAL A 258 26.60 -4.33 6.07
C VAL A 258 26.83 -5.68 5.37
N TYR A 259 26.54 -5.80 4.07
CA TYR A 259 26.65 -7.06 3.33
C TYR A 259 28.06 -7.23 2.74
N VAL A 260 29.06 -7.33 3.61
CA VAL A 260 30.47 -7.52 3.24
C VAL A 260 30.86 -9.01 3.20
N GLU A 261 30.00 -9.90 3.73
CA GLU A 261 30.26 -11.33 3.83
C GLU A 261 30.18 -12.06 2.47
N GLU A 262 31.21 -12.83 2.15
CA GLU A 262 31.25 -13.69 0.96
C GLU A 262 30.21 -14.83 1.02
N GLY A 263 29.54 -15.10 -0.11
CA GLY A 263 28.63 -16.24 -0.24
C GLY A 263 27.23 -16.05 0.37
N ARG A 264 26.88 -14.84 0.84
CA ARG A 264 25.53 -14.55 1.35
C ARG A 264 24.49 -14.74 0.24
N LYS A 265 23.53 -15.66 0.47
CA LYS A 265 22.43 -15.90 -0.47
C LYS A 265 21.37 -14.82 -0.34
N VAL A 266 21.14 -14.07 -1.42
CA VAL A 266 20.07 -13.09 -1.54
C VAL A 266 19.03 -13.58 -2.54
N LYS A 267 17.77 -13.19 -2.31
CA LYS A 267 16.70 -13.43 -3.27
C LYS A 267 16.68 -12.29 -4.27
N ILE A 268 16.85 -12.62 -5.54
CA ILE A 268 16.68 -11.71 -6.67
C ILE A 268 15.37 -12.04 -7.38
N ILE A 269 14.87 -11.07 -8.13
CA ILE A 269 13.73 -11.27 -9.01
C ILE A 269 14.27 -11.13 -10.43
N ASP A 270 14.15 -12.20 -11.21
CA ASP A 270 14.53 -12.20 -12.63
C ASP A 270 13.54 -11.38 -13.47
N GLU A 271 13.87 -11.05 -14.72
CA GLU A 271 13.02 -10.29 -15.66
C GLU A 271 11.62 -10.90 -15.83
N GLN A 272 11.47 -12.19 -15.53
CA GLN A 272 10.23 -12.96 -15.58
C GLN A 272 9.43 -12.94 -14.26
N GLU A 273 9.76 -12.02 -13.35
CA GLU A 273 9.18 -11.90 -12.00
C GLU A 273 9.30 -13.18 -11.14
N GLN A 274 10.24 -14.07 -11.47
CA GLN A 274 10.51 -15.29 -10.70
C GLN A 274 11.55 -15.02 -9.61
N VAL A 275 11.35 -15.62 -8.44
CA VAL A 275 12.27 -15.48 -7.31
C VAL A 275 13.40 -16.49 -7.46
N GLU A 276 14.62 -16.00 -7.68
CA GLU A 276 15.84 -16.80 -7.73
C GLU A 276 16.75 -16.47 -6.54
N SER A 277 17.59 -17.42 -6.13
CA SER A 277 18.62 -17.18 -5.12
C SER A 277 19.98 -16.99 -5.78
N ALA A 278 20.53 -15.78 -5.70
CA ALA A 278 21.92 -15.50 -6.07
C ALA A 278 22.80 -15.47 -4.82
N ALA A 279 24.06 -15.91 -4.93
CA ALA A 279 25.04 -15.69 -3.86
C ALA A 279 25.84 -14.43 -4.19
N LEU A 280 26.02 -13.56 -3.20
CA LEU A 280 26.84 -12.36 -3.30
C LEU A 280 28.33 -12.72 -3.28
N MET A 281 29.14 -11.89 -3.96
CA MET A 281 30.60 -11.99 -3.99
C MET A 281 31.09 -13.39 -4.42
N LYS A 282 30.55 -13.93 -5.52
CA LYS A 282 31.08 -15.18 -6.07
C LYS A 282 32.36 -14.87 -6.85
N PRO A 283 33.51 -15.47 -6.50
CA PRO A 283 34.70 -15.30 -7.31
C PRO A 283 34.51 -16.02 -8.65
N THR A 284 34.42 -15.25 -9.73
CA THR A 284 34.30 -15.74 -11.10
C THR A 284 35.51 -15.22 -11.89
N VAL A 285 36.12 -16.10 -12.67
CA VAL A 285 37.26 -15.70 -13.52
C VAL A 285 36.68 -15.05 -14.77
N ASN A 286 37.05 -13.80 -15.05
CA ASN A 286 36.62 -13.13 -16.26
C ASN A 286 37.42 -13.69 -17.46
N ASP A 287 36.72 -14.27 -18.43
CA ASP A 287 37.31 -14.98 -19.58
C ASP A 287 38.18 -14.08 -20.49
N GLU A 288 38.00 -12.76 -20.44
CA GLU A 288 38.75 -11.80 -21.27
C GLU A 288 40.01 -11.24 -20.61
N THR A 289 40.01 -11.08 -19.29
CA THR A 289 41.10 -10.40 -18.55
C THR A 289 41.92 -11.35 -17.69
N GLY A 290 41.45 -12.57 -17.44
CA GLY A 290 42.11 -13.54 -16.56
C GLY A 290 42.19 -13.09 -15.10
N ALA A 291 41.53 -11.98 -14.74
CA ALA A 291 41.44 -11.46 -13.40
C ALA A 291 40.30 -12.14 -12.62
N ILE A 292 40.49 -12.31 -11.32
CA ILE A 292 39.45 -12.76 -10.40
C ILE A 292 38.51 -11.56 -10.20
N GLU A 293 37.31 -11.63 -10.78
CA GLU A 293 36.25 -10.65 -10.55
C GLU A 293 35.21 -11.27 -9.60
N TYR A 294 34.68 -10.46 -8.69
CA TYR A 294 33.58 -10.90 -7.83
C TYR A 294 32.26 -10.62 -8.54
N GLU A 295 31.60 -11.68 -8.97
CA GLU A 295 30.25 -11.62 -9.50
C GLU A 295 29.27 -11.22 -8.38
N ASN A 296 28.35 -10.30 -8.70
CA ASN A 296 27.38 -9.72 -7.76
C ASN A 296 27.99 -8.90 -6.61
N ASP A 297 29.02 -8.09 -6.88
CA ASP A 297 29.52 -7.09 -5.93
C ASP A 297 28.56 -5.89 -5.78
N ILE A 298 28.05 -5.69 -4.57
CA ILE A 298 27.13 -4.59 -4.22
C ILE A 298 27.90 -3.35 -3.73
N SER A 299 29.15 -3.51 -3.28
CA SER A 299 29.93 -2.46 -2.59
C SER A 299 30.22 -1.26 -3.50
N GLY A 300 30.59 -1.52 -4.77
CA GLY A 300 30.89 -0.52 -5.78
C GLY A 300 29.71 -0.10 -6.67
N ALA A 301 28.60 -0.84 -6.67
CA ALA A 301 27.52 -0.66 -7.65
C ALA A 301 26.51 0.42 -7.23
N ASP A 302 26.30 1.45 -8.05
CA ASP A 302 25.27 2.46 -7.83
C ASP A 302 23.94 2.01 -8.47
N PHE A 303 22.98 1.63 -7.61
CA PHE A 303 21.66 1.16 -8.02
C PHE A 303 20.63 2.29 -7.94
N ASP A 304 19.86 2.46 -9.00
CA ASP A 304 18.67 3.31 -9.01
C ASP A 304 17.43 2.51 -8.58
N VAL A 305 16.66 3.09 -7.65
CA VAL A 305 15.40 2.49 -7.20
C VAL A 305 14.25 3.07 -7.99
N VAL A 306 13.55 2.19 -8.71
CA VAL A 306 12.30 2.51 -9.40
C VAL A 306 11.18 1.74 -8.73
N VAL A 307 10.11 2.46 -8.35
CA VAL A 307 8.89 1.85 -7.85
C VAL A 307 7.78 2.13 -8.85
N SER A 308 7.16 1.06 -9.33
CA SER A 308 5.99 1.13 -10.19
C SER A 308 4.75 0.73 -9.40
N VAL A 309 3.75 1.60 -9.41
CA VAL A 309 2.42 1.30 -8.90
C VAL A 309 1.59 0.82 -10.07
N GLY A 310 1.43 -0.49 -10.17
CA GLY A 310 0.56 -1.10 -11.16
C GLY A 310 -0.68 -1.72 -10.52
N PRO A 311 -1.64 -2.18 -11.34
CA PRO A 311 -2.67 -3.11 -10.89
C PRO A 311 -2.00 -4.30 -10.19
N THR A 312 -2.72 -4.94 -9.27
CA THR A 312 -2.22 -6.19 -8.68
C THR A 312 -1.78 -7.16 -9.78
N SER A 313 -0.79 -8.01 -9.53
CA SER A 313 -0.28 -8.98 -10.52
C SER A 313 -1.41 -9.75 -11.21
N ARG A 314 -2.45 -10.11 -10.45
CA ARG A 314 -3.71 -10.68 -10.93
C ARG A 314 -4.45 -9.80 -11.94
N SER A 315 -4.64 -8.52 -11.62
CA SER A 315 -5.28 -7.54 -12.53
C SER A 315 -4.43 -7.27 -13.78
N LYS A 316 -3.09 -7.20 -13.66
CA LYS A 316 -2.19 -7.05 -14.82
C LYS A 316 -2.34 -8.25 -15.75
N ARG A 317 -2.21 -9.47 -15.24
CA ARG A 317 -2.39 -10.71 -16.03
C ARG A 317 -3.76 -10.77 -16.69
N GLN A 318 -4.82 -10.38 -15.98
CA GLN A 318 -6.16 -10.31 -16.56
C GLN A 318 -6.26 -9.26 -17.67
N SER A 319 -5.65 -8.08 -17.51
CA SER A 319 -5.60 -7.06 -18.56
C SER A 319 -4.82 -7.52 -19.78
N THR A 320 -3.66 -8.17 -19.57
CA THR A 320 -2.86 -8.79 -20.63
C THR A 320 -3.63 -9.88 -21.35
N LEU A 321 -4.33 -10.76 -20.62
CA LEU A 321 -5.20 -11.79 -21.18
C LEU A 321 -6.30 -11.17 -22.07
N ARG A 322 -6.96 -10.10 -21.62
CA ARG A 322 -7.98 -9.38 -22.40
C ARG A 322 -7.39 -8.77 -23.66
N ALA A 323 -6.25 -8.09 -23.55
CA ALA A 323 -5.56 -7.48 -24.70
C ALA A 323 -5.14 -8.55 -25.72
N LEU A 324 -4.57 -9.67 -25.25
CA LEU A 324 -4.21 -10.82 -26.09
C LEU A 324 -5.44 -11.43 -26.76
N THR A 325 -6.55 -11.60 -26.03
CA THR A 325 -7.81 -12.12 -26.60
C THR A 325 -8.38 -11.17 -27.68
N GLY A 326 -8.30 -9.86 -27.47
CA GLY A 326 -8.67 -8.86 -28.47
C GLY A 326 -7.77 -8.91 -29.71
N MET A 327 -6.47 -9.11 -29.55
CA MET A 327 -5.53 -9.27 -30.67
C MET A 327 -5.76 -10.58 -31.44
N ILE A 328 -6.10 -11.67 -30.76
CA ILE A 328 -6.45 -12.96 -31.41
C ILE A 328 -7.64 -12.81 -32.35
N GLN A 329 -8.63 -11.99 -31.96
CA GLN A 329 -9.82 -11.71 -32.78
C GLN A 329 -9.51 -10.87 -34.02
N ILE A 330 -8.46 -10.04 -33.99
CA ILE A 330 -8.08 -9.12 -35.07
C ILE A 330 -7.01 -9.71 -35.99
N SER A 331 -6.16 -10.61 -35.48
CA SER A 331 -5.09 -11.24 -36.25
C SER A 331 -5.64 -12.32 -37.18
N ASP A 332 -5.36 -12.24 -38.48
CA ASP A 332 -5.75 -13.25 -39.47
C ASP A 332 -4.70 -14.35 -39.70
N ASP A 333 -3.45 -14.07 -39.37
CA ASP A 333 -2.32 -15.00 -39.55
C ASP A 333 -2.34 -16.16 -38.52
N PRO A 334 -2.31 -17.44 -38.96
CA PRO A 334 -2.33 -18.61 -38.07
C PRO A 334 -1.13 -18.73 -37.12
N GLU A 335 0.07 -18.33 -37.55
CA GLU A 335 1.27 -18.40 -36.71
C GLU A 335 1.21 -17.37 -35.57
N THR A 336 0.83 -16.13 -35.91
CA THR A 336 0.61 -15.06 -34.93
C THR A 336 -0.50 -15.43 -33.95
N ARG A 337 -1.62 -16.03 -34.41
CA ARG A 337 -2.66 -16.55 -33.50
C ARG A 337 -2.14 -17.62 -32.57
N GLN A 338 -1.26 -18.51 -33.02
CA GLN A 338 -0.69 -19.56 -32.19
C GLN A 338 0.21 -18.98 -31.09
N VAL A 339 1.04 -17.97 -31.41
CA VAL A 339 1.87 -17.26 -30.43
C VAL A 339 1.02 -16.51 -29.42
N LEU A 340 0.04 -15.72 -29.90
CA LEU A 340 -0.88 -14.96 -29.04
C LEU A 340 -1.70 -15.86 -28.12
N THR A 341 -2.18 -17.01 -28.62
CA THR A 341 -2.92 -18.00 -27.81
C THR A 341 -2.02 -18.64 -26.76
N SER A 342 -0.78 -18.96 -27.11
CA SER A 342 0.20 -19.54 -26.18
C SER A 342 0.55 -18.54 -25.06
N MET A 343 0.71 -17.26 -25.41
CA MET A 343 0.97 -16.19 -24.45
C MET A 343 -0.26 -15.87 -23.58
N ALA A 344 -1.47 -16.01 -24.12
CA ALA A 344 -2.71 -15.86 -23.36
C ALA A 344 -2.86 -16.99 -22.32
N MET A 345 -2.63 -18.23 -22.72
CA MET A 345 -2.65 -19.39 -21.82
C MET A 345 -1.59 -19.29 -20.72
N MET A 346 -0.42 -18.72 -21.03
CA MET A 346 0.62 -18.48 -20.03
C MET A 346 0.18 -17.48 -18.95
N ASN A 347 -0.64 -16.49 -19.32
CA ASN A 347 -1.15 -15.46 -18.42
C ASN A 347 -2.49 -15.84 -17.74
N MET A 348 -3.06 -17.02 -18.06
CA MET A 348 -4.34 -17.46 -17.51
C MET A 348 -4.17 -18.00 -16.09
N GLU A 349 -5.01 -17.55 -15.16
CA GLU A 349 -5.00 -18.02 -13.77
C GLU A 349 -6.15 -19.01 -13.51
N GLY A 350 -5.82 -20.13 -12.87
CA GLY A 350 -6.79 -21.14 -12.46
C GLY A 350 -6.11 -22.33 -11.79
N GLU A 351 -6.85 -23.00 -10.92
CA GLU A 351 -6.38 -24.24 -10.28
C GLU A 351 -6.19 -25.33 -11.35
N GLY A 352 -5.02 -25.96 -11.36
CA GLY A 352 -4.67 -27.01 -12.33
C GLY A 352 -4.15 -26.54 -13.69
N ILE A 353 -3.94 -25.24 -13.90
CA ILE A 353 -3.41 -24.69 -15.16
C ILE A 353 -1.87 -24.67 -15.20
N GLU A 354 -1.18 -24.92 -14.07
CA GLU A 354 0.29 -24.91 -13.99
C GLU A 354 0.98 -25.80 -15.03
N PRO A 355 0.58 -27.08 -15.24
CA PRO A 355 1.22 -27.93 -16.25
C PRO A 355 1.00 -27.43 -17.68
N ILE A 356 -0.14 -26.78 -17.93
CA ILE A 356 -0.50 -26.21 -19.23
C ILE A 356 0.37 -24.98 -19.51
N ARG A 357 0.58 -24.13 -18.50
CA ARG A 357 1.48 -22.97 -18.58
C ARG A 357 2.90 -23.38 -18.91
N ASP A 358 3.42 -24.41 -18.24
CA ASP A 358 4.78 -24.90 -18.45
C ASP A 358 4.95 -25.47 -19.87
N TYR A 359 3.94 -26.19 -20.37
CA TYR A 359 3.92 -26.68 -21.76
C TYR A 359 3.96 -25.53 -22.78
N PHE A 360 3.12 -24.51 -22.62
CA PHE A 360 3.10 -23.38 -23.55
C PHE A 360 4.36 -22.50 -23.44
N ARG A 361 4.97 -22.39 -22.25
CA ARG A 361 6.28 -21.75 -22.09
C ARG A 361 7.35 -22.50 -22.88
N LYS A 362 7.47 -23.83 -22.73
CA LYS A 362 8.43 -24.63 -23.50
C LYS A 362 8.21 -24.50 -25.00
N LYS A 363 6.96 -24.41 -25.45
CA LYS A 363 6.62 -24.17 -26.86
C LYS A 363 7.07 -22.78 -27.35
N LEU A 364 6.87 -21.73 -26.54
CA LEU A 364 7.29 -20.36 -26.89
C LEU A 364 8.82 -20.20 -26.91
N VAL A 365 9.53 -20.90 -26.02
CA VAL A 365 11.01 -20.97 -26.05
C VAL A 365 11.50 -21.65 -27.32
N ARG A 366 10.87 -22.75 -27.76
CA ARG A 366 11.21 -23.44 -29.02
C ARG A 366 10.96 -22.59 -30.28
N ILE A 367 9.94 -21.73 -30.25
CA ILE A 367 9.63 -20.81 -31.36
C ILE A 367 10.54 -19.58 -31.31
N GLY A 368 11.27 -19.35 -30.21
CA GLY A 368 12.20 -18.22 -30.06
C GLY A 368 11.53 -16.90 -29.66
N VAL A 369 10.30 -16.94 -29.15
CA VAL A 369 9.56 -15.74 -28.70
C VAL A 369 9.95 -15.34 -27.27
N ILE A 370 10.36 -16.30 -26.45
CA ILE A 370 10.84 -16.09 -25.07
C ILE A 370 12.30 -16.52 -25.01
N GLU A 371 13.15 -15.70 -24.41
CA GLU A 371 14.55 -16.05 -24.18
C GLU A 371 14.68 -17.24 -23.22
N PRO A 372 15.49 -18.27 -23.54
CA PRO A 372 15.66 -19.43 -22.69
C PRO A 372 16.46 -19.05 -21.42
N THR A 373 15.93 -19.43 -20.25
CA THR A 373 16.68 -19.37 -18.99
C THR A 373 17.86 -20.34 -19.01
N GLU A 374 18.84 -20.22 -18.10
CA GLU A 374 20.00 -21.13 -18.06
C GLU A 374 19.59 -22.61 -17.95
N ALA A 375 18.54 -22.91 -17.20
CA ALA A 375 17.96 -24.25 -17.11
C ALA A 375 17.30 -24.69 -18.43
N ASP A 376 16.61 -23.79 -19.14
CA ASP A 376 16.00 -24.07 -20.44
C ASP A 376 17.08 -24.25 -21.54
N LYS A 377 18.21 -23.52 -21.46
CA LYS A 377 19.36 -23.69 -22.37
C LYS A 377 20.01 -25.07 -22.18
N ALA A 378 20.15 -25.53 -20.95
CA ALA A 378 20.64 -26.88 -20.65
C ALA A 378 19.68 -27.98 -21.16
N GLU A 379 18.36 -27.81 -21.01
CA GLU A 379 17.38 -28.75 -21.57
C GLU A 379 17.35 -28.71 -23.11
N MET A 380 17.50 -27.54 -23.74
CA MET A 380 17.55 -27.41 -25.19
C MET A 380 18.85 -27.99 -25.78
N GLN A 381 19.98 -27.86 -25.08
CA GLN A 381 21.24 -28.52 -25.45
C GLN A 381 21.12 -30.05 -25.32
N ALA A 382 20.52 -30.55 -24.23
CA ALA A 382 20.25 -31.98 -24.07
C ALA A 382 19.21 -32.54 -25.06
N MET A 383 18.28 -31.72 -25.55
CA MET A 383 17.35 -32.09 -26.62
C MET A 383 18.01 -32.01 -28.01
N ALA A 384 18.94 -31.07 -28.23
CA ALA A 384 19.71 -30.98 -29.47
C ALA A 384 20.69 -32.16 -29.62
N GLU A 385 21.25 -32.64 -28.51
CA GLU A 385 22.05 -33.88 -28.47
C GLU A 385 21.20 -35.15 -28.69
N ASN A 386 19.89 -35.10 -28.42
CA ASN A 386 18.95 -36.20 -28.60
C ASN A 386 18.07 -36.10 -29.85
N GLN A 387 18.31 -35.15 -30.76
CA GLN A 387 17.66 -35.18 -32.07
C GLN A 387 18.36 -36.22 -32.96
N PRO A 388 17.69 -37.33 -33.33
CA PRO A 388 18.21 -38.18 -34.40
C PRO A 388 18.26 -37.33 -35.68
N GLN A 389 19.41 -37.36 -36.37
CA GLN A 389 19.62 -36.74 -37.67
C GLN A 389 18.42 -37.01 -38.58
N ASP A 390 17.85 -35.96 -39.18
CA ASP A 390 16.76 -36.06 -40.13
C ASP A 390 17.10 -37.13 -41.20
N PRO A 391 16.27 -38.18 -41.39
CA PRO A 391 16.53 -39.24 -42.35
C PRO A 391 16.73 -38.72 -43.79
N ASN A 392 16.16 -37.55 -44.10
CA ASN A 392 16.35 -36.87 -45.38
C ASN A 392 17.74 -36.25 -45.55
N ALA A 393 18.39 -35.80 -44.48
CA ALA A 393 19.76 -35.30 -44.54
C ALA A 393 20.76 -36.45 -44.76
N VAL A 394 20.49 -37.63 -44.18
CA VAL A 394 21.25 -38.86 -44.42
C VAL A 394 21.05 -39.37 -45.84
N PHE A 395 19.84 -39.29 -46.40
CA PHE A 395 19.58 -39.70 -47.79
C PHE A 395 20.24 -38.77 -48.82
N LEU A 396 20.28 -37.45 -48.56
CA LEU A 396 20.98 -36.48 -49.41
C LEU A 396 22.51 -36.59 -49.32
N GLN A 397 23.07 -36.94 -48.16
CA GLN A 397 24.50 -37.25 -48.02
C GLN A 397 24.88 -38.60 -48.63
N ALA A 398 23.97 -39.58 -48.65
CA ALA A 398 24.17 -40.87 -49.29
C ALA A 398 23.95 -40.85 -50.82
N ALA A 399 23.33 -39.79 -51.36
CA ALA A 399 23.06 -39.60 -52.77
C ALA A 399 24.00 -38.58 -53.46
N ALA A 400 24.97 -38.02 -52.74
CA ALA A 400 25.97 -37.07 -53.25
C ALA A 400 27.27 -37.76 -53.72
#